data_AF-A0A969X2F4-F1
#
_entry.id   AF-A0A969X2F4-F1
#
_cell.length_a   1.000
_cell.length_b   1.000
_cell.length_c   1.000
_cell.angle_alpha   90.00
_cell.angle_beta   90.00
_cell.angle_gamma   90.00
#
_symmetry.space_group_name_H-M   'P 1'
#
loop_
_entity.id
_entity.type
_entity.pdbx_description
1 polymer ?
#
loop_
_entity_poly.entity_id
_entity_poly.type
_entity_poly.pdbx_seq_one_letter_code
_entity_poly.pdbx_strand_id
1 'polypeptide(L)'
;MKKSLILIFIFIFSLNAFAGFVSRKDAETVAKSHIFQTIASFEPIKWEALRLNCIFNPAENDIYKFYVFNINGDQGYVIVSSDDQIIPILAYSFEGGFNFDNMSPGQAEFLNYFDESIDYVRNNEMNINEKAVKQWQELLYFNPEKDFQLRSTSPILLQGINWNQSWPYNSQCPTDANAVYGMNGHVPVGCVATAMLQVMKYYNWPKTGTGSKYHSNWQNGGYGNITINFANQTYDWSAIPDQASTYVNPELGKINYHAGVAVSMWWGPEGSGSGTNKIEEALKDYFKYSSSVQYVKKSSYTDT
;
A
#
# COMPACT_ATOMS: atom_id res chain seq x y z
N MET A 1 75.98 -14.21 9.73
CA MET A 1 74.67 -13.84 10.32
C MET A 1 74.47 -12.33 10.20
N LYS A 2 73.77 -11.85 9.18
CA LYS A 2 73.10 -10.53 9.19
C LYS A 2 71.78 -10.71 8.44
N LYS A 3 70.68 -10.53 9.18
CA LYS A 3 69.32 -10.88 8.81
C LYS A 3 68.78 -9.87 7.79
N SER A 4 68.27 -10.36 6.66
CA SER A 4 67.46 -9.55 5.74
C SER A 4 66.09 -9.30 6.40
N LEU A 5 65.78 -8.04 6.70
CA LEU A 5 64.44 -7.62 7.07
C LEU A 5 63.62 -7.46 5.78
N ILE A 6 62.71 -8.40 5.53
CA ILE A 6 61.65 -8.26 4.54
C ILE A 6 60.51 -7.52 5.25
N LEU A 7 60.30 -6.24 4.92
CA LEU A 7 59.09 -5.51 5.28
C LEU A 7 57.98 -5.93 4.30
N ILE A 8 57.03 -6.73 4.79
CA ILE A 8 55.78 -7.01 4.09
C ILE A 8 54.82 -5.84 4.37
N PHE A 9 54.61 -4.99 3.38
CA PHE A 9 53.52 -4.00 3.41
C PHE A 9 52.21 -4.72 3.11
N ILE A 10 51.43 -5.03 4.16
CA ILE A 10 50.05 -5.47 3.99
C ILE A 10 49.22 -4.22 3.69
N PHE A 11 48.95 -3.98 2.41
CA PHE A 11 47.92 -3.04 1.98
C PHE A 11 46.56 -3.64 2.34
N ILE A 12 46.03 -3.27 3.51
CA ILE A 12 44.61 -3.47 3.80
C ILE A 12 43.88 -2.47 2.90
N PHE A 13 43.44 -2.94 1.73
CA PHE A 13 42.36 -2.28 1.01
C PHE A 13 41.12 -2.39 1.90
N SER A 14 40.90 -1.37 2.73
CA SER A 14 39.56 -1.08 3.21
C SER A 14 38.75 -0.75 1.96
N LEU A 15 38.02 -1.73 1.43
CA LEU A 15 36.85 -1.45 0.60
C LEU A 15 35.94 -0.59 1.48
N ASN A 16 36.07 0.72 1.34
CA ASN A 16 34.99 1.62 1.69
C ASN A 16 33.89 1.27 0.69
N ALA A 17 33.09 0.26 1.01
CA ALA A 17 31.75 0.14 0.47
C ALA A 17 31.03 1.35 1.04
N PHE A 18 31.13 2.48 0.33
CA PHE A 18 30.21 3.57 0.54
C PHE A 18 28.84 2.98 0.23
N ALA A 19 28.10 2.68 1.28
CA ALA A 19 26.67 2.64 1.22
C ALA A 19 26.24 3.92 0.48
N GLY A 20 25.50 3.76 -0.61
CA GLY A 20 25.53 4.72 -1.69
C GLY A 20 24.32 4.69 -2.61
N PHE A 21 24.28 5.72 -3.45
CA PHE A 21 23.31 5.85 -4.52
C PHE A 21 23.40 4.63 -5.46
N VAL A 22 22.29 3.91 -5.58
CA VAL A 22 22.18 2.74 -6.45
C VAL A 22 22.07 3.20 -7.90
N SER A 23 22.85 2.61 -8.81
CA SER A 23 22.74 2.96 -10.22
C SER A 23 21.43 2.45 -10.84
N ARG A 24 20.92 3.13 -11.88
CA ARG A 24 19.73 2.66 -12.62
C ARG A 24 19.88 1.20 -13.09
N LYS A 25 21.09 0.83 -13.54
CA LYS A 25 21.38 -0.53 -14.04
C LYS A 25 21.27 -1.57 -12.94
N ASP A 26 21.78 -1.26 -11.76
CA ASP A 26 21.71 -2.15 -10.59
C ASP A 26 20.27 -2.26 -10.10
N ALA A 27 19.53 -1.15 -10.05
CA ALA A 27 18.11 -1.14 -9.71
C ALA A 27 17.27 -1.97 -10.69
N GLU A 28 17.52 -1.84 -12.01
CA GLU A 28 16.84 -2.63 -13.05
C GLU A 28 17.17 -4.13 -12.93
N THR A 29 18.43 -4.47 -12.61
CA THR A 29 18.87 -5.86 -12.39
C THR A 29 18.13 -6.46 -11.20
N VAL A 30 18.10 -5.76 -10.08
CA VAL A 30 17.43 -6.17 -8.84
C VAL A 30 15.92 -6.29 -9.00
N ALA A 31 15.28 -5.32 -9.67
CA ALA A 31 13.88 -5.40 -10.07
C ALA A 31 13.60 -6.68 -10.86
N LYS A 32 14.40 -6.96 -11.89
CA LYS A 32 14.20 -8.11 -12.77
C LYS A 32 14.40 -9.43 -12.02
N SER A 33 15.45 -9.52 -11.20
CA SER A 33 15.72 -10.67 -10.34
C SER A 33 14.56 -10.97 -9.39
N HIS A 34 14.04 -9.93 -8.74
CA HIS A 34 12.90 -10.07 -7.83
C HIS A 34 11.65 -10.55 -8.57
N ILE A 35 11.25 -9.87 -9.65
CA ILE A 35 10.04 -10.21 -10.40
C ILE A 35 10.12 -11.63 -10.98
N PHE A 36 11.28 -12.02 -11.52
CA PHE A 36 11.48 -13.39 -11.99
C PHE A 36 11.25 -14.41 -10.88
N GLN A 37 11.89 -14.24 -9.72
CA GLN A 37 11.72 -15.16 -8.60
C GLN A 37 10.27 -15.25 -8.13
N THR A 38 9.56 -14.11 -8.10
CA THR A 38 8.21 -14.09 -7.57
C THR A 38 7.20 -14.66 -8.57
N ILE A 39 7.27 -14.31 -9.87
CA ILE A 39 6.39 -14.87 -10.92
C ILE A 39 6.66 -16.36 -11.13
N ALA A 40 7.94 -16.75 -11.22
CA ALA A 40 8.33 -18.17 -11.41
C ALA A 40 7.89 -19.07 -10.25
N SER A 41 7.50 -18.48 -9.10
CA SER A 41 6.90 -19.23 -8.00
C SER A 41 5.42 -19.61 -8.23
N PHE A 42 4.74 -18.97 -9.19
CA PHE A 42 3.36 -19.26 -9.56
C PHE A 42 3.26 -19.96 -10.92
N GLU A 43 4.03 -19.51 -11.91
CA GLU A 43 4.00 -20.05 -13.26
C GLU A 43 5.38 -19.99 -13.94
N PRO A 44 5.73 -20.97 -14.81
CA PRO A 44 7.02 -20.95 -15.50
C PRO A 44 7.15 -19.76 -16.44
N ILE A 45 8.17 -18.91 -16.22
CA ILE A 45 8.53 -17.80 -17.11
C ILE A 45 10.01 -17.86 -17.49
N LYS A 46 10.35 -17.43 -18.71
CA LYS A 46 11.74 -17.29 -19.16
C LYS A 46 12.30 -15.94 -18.73
N TRP A 47 13.58 -15.89 -18.33
CA TRP A 47 14.26 -14.65 -17.96
C TRP A 47 14.21 -13.59 -19.07
N GLU A 48 14.31 -14.03 -20.33
CA GLU A 48 14.26 -13.18 -21.51
C GLU A 48 12.84 -12.75 -21.88
N ALA A 49 11.79 -13.27 -21.25
CA ALA A 49 10.43 -12.79 -21.45
C ALA A 49 10.14 -11.53 -20.62
N LEU A 50 10.91 -11.29 -19.55
CA LEU A 50 10.76 -10.11 -18.70
C LEU A 50 11.46 -8.90 -19.31
N ARG A 51 10.68 -7.84 -19.54
CA ARG A 51 11.10 -6.51 -19.99
C ARG A 51 10.70 -5.51 -18.92
N LEU A 52 11.65 -4.68 -18.50
CA LEU A 52 11.39 -3.58 -17.59
C LEU A 52 11.54 -2.27 -18.33
N ASN A 53 10.57 -1.37 -18.15
CA ASN A 53 10.62 -0.01 -18.64
C ASN A 53 10.72 0.94 -17.44
N CYS A 54 11.84 1.66 -17.32
CA CYS A 54 12.01 2.65 -16.26
C CYS A 54 11.12 3.86 -16.58
N ILE A 55 10.06 4.06 -15.80
CA ILE A 55 9.15 5.21 -15.96
C ILE A 55 9.50 6.35 -15.00
N PHE A 56 10.32 6.06 -13.98
CA PHE A 56 10.78 7.06 -13.04
C PHE A 56 12.21 6.75 -12.59
N ASN A 57 13.11 7.73 -12.78
CA ASN A 57 14.51 7.67 -12.42
C ASN A 57 14.86 8.85 -11.49
N PRO A 58 15.22 8.61 -10.22
CA PRO A 58 15.53 9.67 -9.26
C PRO A 58 16.80 10.46 -9.62
N ALA A 59 17.65 9.97 -10.54
CA ALA A 59 18.77 10.76 -11.06
C ALA A 59 18.33 11.82 -12.10
N GLU A 60 17.14 11.69 -12.66
CA GLU A 60 16.59 12.57 -13.71
C GLU A 60 15.49 13.50 -13.17
N ASN A 61 14.93 13.18 -11.99
CA ASN A 61 13.82 13.88 -11.37
C ASN A 61 13.96 13.83 -9.83
N ASP A 62 13.82 14.97 -9.17
CA ASP A 62 14.00 15.11 -7.72
C ASP A 62 12.68 15.02 -6.91
N ILE A 63 11.56 14.62 -7.55
CA ILE A 63 10.26 14.47 -6.86
C ILE A 63 10.28 13.29 -5.87
N TYR A 64 10.86 12.17 -6.29
CA TYR A 64 10.96 10.95 -5.49
C TYR A 64 12.36 10.37 -5.59
N LYS A 65 12.82 9.72 -4.51
CA LYS A 65 14.17 9.15 -4.39
C LYS A 65 14.19 7.64 -4.63
N PHE A 66 13.30 7.08 -5.43
CA PHE A 66 13.27 5.66 -5.79
C PHE A 66 13.05 5.50 -7.29
N TYR A 67 13.35 4.31 -7.82
CA TYR A 67 13.06 3.94 -9.20
C TYR A 67 11.67 3.33 -9.32
N VAL A 68 11.00 3.55 -10.45
CA VAL A 68 9.80 2.79 -10.83
C VAL A 68 9.99 2.17 -12.20
N PHE A 69 9.77 0.87 -12.29
CA PHE A 69 9.81 0.11 -13.54
C PHE A 69 8.46 -0.55 -13.80
N ASN A 70 7.84 -0.30 -14.96
CA ASN A 70 6.71 -1.11 -15.41
C ASN A 70 7.21 -2.37 -16.12
N ILE A 71 6.45 -3.46 -15.98
CA ILE A 71 6.80 -4.81 -16.43
C ILE A 71 6.03 -5.10 -17.73
N ASN A 72 6.76 -5.49 -18.78
CA ASN A 72 6.21 -5.91 -20.08
C ASN A 72 5.17 -4.92 -20.65
N GLY A 73 5.49 -3.62 -20.62
CA GLY A 73 4.49 -2.57 -20.81
C GLY A 73 3.85 -2.27 -19.47
N ASP A 74 2.51 -2.33 -19.37
CA ASP A 74 1.74 -2.02 -18.16
C ASP A 74 1.11 -3.28 -17.54
N GLN A 75 1.82 -4.41 -17.57
CA GLN A 75 1.34 -5.68 -17.01
C GLN A 75 1.72 -5.86 -15.53
N GLY A 76 2.36 -4.87 -14.92
CA GLY A 76 2.83 -4.90 -13.55
C GLY A 76 3.83 -3.79 -13.33
N TYR A 77 4.29 -3.64 -12.09
CA TYR A 77 5.34 -2.68 -11.77
C TYR A 77 6.18 -3.13 -10.58
N VAL A 78 7.35 -2.52 -10.45
CA VAL A 78 8.24 -2.67 -9.28
C VAL A 78 8.87 -1.33 -8.94
N ILE A 79 8.84 -0.99 -7.65
CA ILE A 79 9.44 0.19 -7.06
C ILE A 79 10.71 -0.25 -6.33
N VAL A 80 11.85 0.32 -6.71
CA VAL A 80 13.17 -0.07 -6.20
C VAL A 80 13.81 1.11 -5.47
N SER A 81 14.36 0.88 -4.28
CA SER A 81 15.12 1.89 -3.56
C SER A 81 16.31 2.39 -4.40
N SER A 82 16.63 3.68 -4.31
CA SER A 82 17.86 4.22 -4.90
C SER A 82 19.00 4.36 -3.88
N ASP A 83 18.85 3.75 -2.71
CA ASP A 83 19.86 3.71 -1.65
C ASP A 83 19.97 2.29 -1.08
N ASP A 84 21.20 1.77 -0.97
CA ASP A 84 21.48 0.39 -0.61
C ASP A 84 21.42 0.08 0.90
N GLN A 85 21.24 1.11 1.73
CA GLN A 85 20.92 0.94 3.16
C GLN A 85 19.44 0.64 3.42
N ILE A 86 18.58 0.86 2.42
CA ILE A 86 17.17 0.49 2.43
C ILE A 86 17.00 -0.80 1.64
N ILE A 87 16.03 -1.63 2.03
CA ILE A 87 15.73 -2.86 1.30
C ILE A 87 15.48 -2.56 -0.19
N PRO A 88 15.93 -3.44 -1.11
CA PRO A 88 15.91 -3.15 -2.53
C PRO A 88 14.50 -2.92 -3.10
N ILE A 89 13.54 -3.75 -2.73
CA ILE A 89 12.19 -3.74 -3.30
C ILE A 89 11.24 -3.09 -2.30
N LEU A 90 10.72 -1.92 -2.66
CA LEU A 90 9.80 -1.14 -1.80
C LEU A 90 8.35 -1.58 -2.01
N ALA A 91 7.97 -1.83 -3.27
CA ALA A 91 6.65 -2.32 -3.65
C ALA A 91 6.70 -2.99 -5.03
N TYR A 92 5.74 -3.86 -5.32
CA TYR A 92 5.54 -4.41 -6.66
C TYR A 92 4.09 -4.85 -6.87
N SER A 93 3.69 -5.00 -8.13
CA SER A 93 2.41 -5.56 -8.57
C SER A 93 2.62 -6.43 -9.81
N PHE A 94 1.83 -7.51 -9.93
CA PHE A 94 1.74 -8.34 -11.13
C PHE A 94 0.62 -7.91 -12.09
N GLU A 95 -0.05 -6.81 -11.78
CA GLU A 95 -1.17 -6.30 -12.55
C GLU A 95 -1.08 -4.79 -12.64
N GLY A 96 -1.39 -4.27 -13.83
CA GLY A 96 -1.40 -2.84 -14.13
C GLY A 96 -0.02 -2.19 -14.17
N GLY A 97 0.10 -1.14 -14.97
CA GLY A 97 1.27 -0.25 -14.96
C GLY A 97 1.16 0.75 -13.82
N PHE A 98 2.29 1.16 -13.28
CA PHE A 98 2.32 2.28 -12.35
C PHE A 98 2.01 3.57 -13.10
N ASN A 99 1.14 4.41 -12.52
CA ASN A 99 0.71 5.68 -13.11
C ASN A 99 0.62 6.76 -12.03
N PHE A 100 1.51 7.76 -12.11
CA PHE A 100 1.55 8.88 -11.17
C PHE A 100 0.32 9.81 -11.27
N ASP A 101 -0.36 9.84 -12.41
CA ASP A 101 -1.53 10.70 -12.62
C ASP A 101 -2.83 10.08 -12.06
N ASN A 102 -2.79 8.81 -11.63
CA ASN A 102 -3.95 8.08 -11.15
C ASN A 102 -3.62 7.25 -9.90
N MET A 103 -3.17 7.94 -8.85
CA MET A 103 -2.85 7.33 -7.57
C MET A 103 -4.00 7.48 -6.57
N SER A 104 -4.31 6.41 -5.84
CA SER A 104 -5.15 6.52 -4.64
C SER A 104 -4.41 7.30 -3.53
N PRO A 105 -5.14 7.94 -2.59
CA PRO A 105 -4.51 8.67 -1.48
C PRO A 105 -3.52 7.81 -0.67
N GLY A 106 -3.89 6.55 -0.41
CA GLY A 106 -3.02 5.62 0.31
C GLY A 106 -1.74 5.26 -0.46
N GLN A 107 -1.82 5.12 -1.80
CA GLN A 107 -0.61 4.91 -2.62
C GLN A 107 0.31 6.13 -2.52
N ALA A 108 -0.22 7.35 -2.64
CA ALA A 108 0.56 8.57 -2.52
C ALA A 108 1.26 8.69 -1.15
N GLU A 109 0.55 8.35 -0.05
CA GLU A 109 1.14 8.30 1.29
C GLU A 109 2.29 7.29 1.39
N PHE A 110 2.16 6.09 0.81
CA PHE A 110 3.26 5.11 0.79
C PHE A 110 4.47 5.58 -0.01
N LEU A 111 4.28 6.24 -1.15
CA LEU A 111 5.38 6.81 -1.92
C LEU A 111 6.12 7.90 -1.15
N ASN A 112 5.38 8.80 -0.49
CA ASN A 112 5.98 9.83 0.34
C ASN A 112 6.76 9.19 1.50
N TYR A 113 6.21 8.17 2.15
CA TYR A 113 6.92 7.42 3.19
C TYR A 113 8.22 6.79 2.66
N PHE A 114 8.21 6.21 1.47
CA PHE A 114 9.40 5.66 0.84
C PHE A 114 10.44 6.74 0.53
N ASP A 115 10.01 7.87 -0.01
CA ASP A 115 10.89 9.01 -0.30
C ASP A 115 11.53 9.58 0.96
N GLU A 116 10.73 9.85 1.98
CA GLU A 116 11.19 10.34 3.29
C GLU A 116 12.13 9.35 3.97
N SER A 117 11.88 8.05 3.83
CA SER A 117 12.77 7.01 4.38
C SER A 117 14.15 7.05 3.71
N ILE A 118 14.18 7.18 2.38
CA ILE A 118 15.43 7.29 1.61
C ILE A 118 16.16 8.59 1.94
N ASP A 119 15.43 9.71 2.03
CA ASP A 119 16.00 10.99 2.42
C ASP A 119 16.59 10.96 3.83
N TYR A 120 15.88 10.33 4.77
CA TYR A 120 16.34 10.18 6.15
C TYR A 120 17.66 9.42 6.22
N VAL A 121 17.77 8.27 5.53
CA VAL A 121 18.99 7.46 5.50
C VAL A 121 20.18 8.21 4.89
N ARG A 122 19.95 9.06 3.89
CA ARG A 122 21.01 9.85 3.23
C ARG A 122 21.56 10.97 4.10
N ASN A 123 20.70 11.57 4.91
CA ASN A 123 21.02 12.74 5.70
C ASN A 123 21.39 12.40 7.16
N ASN A 124 21.38 11.12 7.56
CA ASN A 124 21.68 10.70 8.91
C ASN A 124 22.71 9.56 8.91
N GLU A 125 23.57 9.53 9.93
CA GLU A 125 24.44 8.39 10.18
C GLU A 125 23.61 7.21 10.69
N MET A 126 23.50 6.19 9.86
CA MET A 126 22.74 4.98 10.16
C MET A 126 23.70 3.81 10.42
N ASN A 127 23.30 2.92 11.33
CA ASN A 127 23.95 1.61 11.41
C ASN A 127 23.65 0.82 10.14
N ILE A 128 24.61 0.00 9.70
CA ILE A 128 24.45 -0.85 8.52
C ILE A 128 23.21 -1.73 8.71
N ASN A 129 22.31 -1.65 7.74
CA ASN A 129 21.16 -2.53 7.66
C ASN A 129 21.58 -3.85 7.01
N GLU A 130 22.03 -4.82 7.82
CA GLU A 130 22.50 -6.13 7.35
C GLU A 130 21.46 -6.85 6.49
N LYS A 131 20.17 -6.67 6.79
CA LYS A 131 19.05 -7.22 6.00
C LYS A 131 19.00 -6.60 4.61
N ALA A 132 19.15 -5.28 4.49
CA ALA A 132 19.20 -4.61 3.19
C ALA A 132 20.41 -5.08 2.38
N VAL A 133 21.62 -5.06 2.97
CA VAL A 133 22.85 -5.50 2.32
C VAL A 133 22.71 -6.92 1.76
N LYS A 134 22.20 -7.85 2.57
CA LYS A 134 21.97 -9.24 2.14
C LYS A 134 21.00 -9.33 0.96
N GLN A 135 19.86 -8.63 1.03
CA GLN A 135 18.87 -8.66 -0.05
C GLN A 135 19.39 -8.05 -1.35
N TRP A 136 20.15 -6.95 -1.27
CA TRP A 136 20.80 -6.35 -2.43
C TRP A 136 21.77 -7.32 -3.09
N GLN A 137 22.65 -7.96 -2.31
CA GLN A 137 23.60 -8.94 -2.84
C GLN A 137 22.89 -10.14 -3.48
N GLU A 138 21.87 -10.70 -2.82
CA GLU A 138 21.09 -11.83 -3.35
C GLU A 138 20.42 -11.49 -4.70
N LEU A 139 19.90 -10.27 -4.87
CA LEU A 139 19.21 -9.87 -6.08
C LEU A 139 20.14 -9.37 -7.20
N LEU A 140 21.25 -8.71 -6.85
CA LEU A 140 22.24 -8.21 -7.83
C LEU A 140 23.00 -9.35 -8.51
N TYR A 141 23.35 -10.38 -7.74
CA TYR A 141 24.14 -11.52 -8.23
C TYR A 141 23.28 -12.75 -8.52
N PHE A 142 21.96 -12.59 -8.56
CA PHE A 142 21.01 -13.66 -8.84
C PHE A 142 21.26 -14.30 -10.22
N ASN A 143 21.42 -15.62 -10.25
CA ASN A 143 21.45 -16.43 -11.45
C ASN A 143 20.13 -17.25 -11.55
N PRO A 144 19.27 -16.99 -12.56
CA PRO A 144 17.99 -17.68 -12.70
C PRO A 144 18.08 -19.20 -12.87
N GLU A 145 19.23 -19.73 -13.32
CA GLU A 145 19.45 -21.17 -13.50
C GLU A 145 19.90 -21.89 -12.21
N LYS A 146 20.45 -21.15 -11.24
CA LYS A 146 21.11 -21.74 -10.05
C LYS A 146 20.49 -21.32 -8.73
N ASP A 147 20.06 -20.06 -8.64
CA ASP A 147 19.75 -19.42 -7.36
C ASP A 147 18.23 -19.33 -7.11
N PHE A 148 17.41 -19.90 -8.00
CA PHE A 148 15.96 -19.88 -7.83
C PHE A 148 15.51 -20.73 -6.63
N GLN A 149 14.76 -20.11 -5.73
CA GLN A 149 14.12 -20.76 -4.60
C GLN A 149 12.62 -20.46 -4.65
N LEU A 150 11.80 -21.51 -4.63
CA LEU A 150 10.35 -21.40 -4.62
C LEU A 150 9.92 -20.63 -3.37
N ARG A 151 9.25 -19.50 -3.54
CA ARG A 151 8.72 -18.72 -2.41
C ARG A 151 7.35 -19.26 -2.03
N SER A 152 7.14 -19.48 -0.73
CA SER A 152 5.80 -19.72 -0.20
C SER A 152 5.03 -18.40 -0.23
N THR A 153 3.91 -18.37 -0.94
CA THR A 153 3.03 -17.21 -1.03
C THR A 153 1.69 -17.52 -0.38
N SER A 154 1.11 -16.52 0.28
CA SER A 154 -0.28 -16.61 0.73
C SER A 154 -1.21 -16.22 -0.43
N PRO A 155 -2.40 -16.84 -0.54
CA PRO A 155 -3.43 -16.37 -1.46
C PRO A 155 -3.77 -14.89 -1.23
N ILE A 156 -4.18 -14.19 -2.29
CA ILE A 156 -4.65 -12.81 -2.21
C ILE A 156 -5.86 -12.76 -1.27
N LEU A 157 -5.71 -12.09 -0.12
CA LEU A 157 -6.69 -12.11 0.96
C LEU A 157 -8.05 -11.59 0.49
N LEU A 158 -8.08 -10.46 -0.23
CA LEU A 158 -9.31 -9.81 -0.67
C LEU A 158 -9.90 -10.41 -1.95
N GLN A 159 -9.23 -11.40 -2.56
CA GLN A 159 -9.64 -12.08 -3.79
C GLN A 159 -9.92 -11.08 -4.93
N GLY A 160 -11.20 -10.74 -5.17
CA GLY A 160 -11.63 -9.77 -6.18
C GLY A 160 -12.32 -8.52 -5.61
N ILE A 161 -12.31 -8.34 -4.28
CA ILE A 161 -12.87 -7.16 -3.63
C ILE A 161 -11.90 -6.00 -3.84
N ASN A 162 -12.34 -5.03 -4.63
CA ASN A 162 -11.58 -3.83 -4.99
C ASN A 162 -12.58 -2.68 -5.09
N TRP A 163 -12.82 -2.03 -3.95
CA TRP A 163 -13.78 -0.95 -3.82
C TRP A 163 -13.10 0.41 -3.90
N ASN A 164 -13.83 1.38 -4.44
CA ASN A 164 -13.40 2.77 -4.52
C ASN A 164 -14.19 3.63 -3.52
N GLN A 165 -13.82 4.90 -3.42
CA GLN A 165 -14.48 5.91 -2.58
C GLN A 165 -15.43 6.79 -3.37
N SER A 166 -15.37 6.75 -4.71
CA SER A 166 -16.14 7.60 -5.61
C SER A 166 -17.46 6.94 -6.04
N TRP A 167 -18.14 7.56 -7.01
CA TRP A 167 -19.36 6.98 -7.57
C TRP A 167 -19.10 5.59 -8.17
N PRO A 168 -20.02 4.61 -7.98
CA PRO A 168 -21.28 4.68 -7.23
C PRO A 168 -21.19 4.23 -5.76
N TYR A 169 -19.99 3.97 -5.23
CA TYR A 169 -19.79 3.55 -3.83
C TYR A 169 -20.29 4.61 -2.84
N ASN A 170 -20.14 5.89 -3.18
CA ASN A 170 -20.59 7.03 -2.39
C ASN A 170 -22.05 7.45 -2.63
N SER A 171 -22.87 6.65 -3.33
CA SER A 171 -24.21 7.04 -3.77
C SER A 171 -25.20 7.43 -2.66
N GLN A 172 -24.93 7.08 -1.40
CA GLN A 172 -25.70 7.51 -0.23
C GLN A 172 -24.90 8.38 0.75
N CYS A 173 -23.66 8.74 0.42
CA CYS A 173 -22.93 9.75 1.18
C CYS A 173 -23.58 11.13 1.02
N PRO A 174 -23.31 12.11 1.90
CA PRO A 174 -23.86 13.46 1.78
C PRO A 174 -23.65 14.07 0.39
N THR A 175 -24.61 14.91 -0.04
CA THR A 175 -24.46 15.68 -1.28
C THR A 175 -23.65 16.94 -1.03
N ASP A 176 -22.81 17.30 -1.98
CA ASP A 176 -22.05 18.55 -1.97
C ASP A 176 -21.90 19.07 -3.39
N ALA A 177 -22.29 20.32 -3.63
CA ALA A 177 -22.20 20.95 -4.94
C ALA A 177 -20.75 21.18 -5.40
N ASN A 178 -19.80 21.19 -4.47
CA ASN A 178 -18.37 21.35 -4.74
C ASN A 178 -17.65 20.00 -4.88
N ALA A 179 -18.36 18.87 -4.81
CA ALA A 179 -17.74 17.55 -4.93
C ALA A 179 -16.93 17.41 -6.23
N VAL A 180 -15.72 16.88 -6.12
CA VAL A 180 -14.79 16.76 -7.24
C VAL A 180 -15.31 15.82 -8.35
N TYR A 181 -14.69 15.92 -9.53
CA TYR A 181 -15.04 15.08 -10.69
C TYR A 181 -15.05 13.58 -10.34
N GLY A 182 -16.02 12.84 -10.88
CA GLY A 182 -16.20 11.40 -10.60
C GLY A 182 -17.00 11.09 -9.33
N MET A 183 -17.38 12.09 -8.53
CA MET A 183 -18.14 11.89 -7.29
C MET A 183 -19.66 12.01 -7.45
N ASN A 184 -20.14 12.45 -8.62
CA ASN A 184 -21.55 12.60 -8.96
C ASN A 184 -22.36 13.46 -7.97
N GLY A 185 -21.76 14.54 -7.45
CA GLY A 185 -22.41 15.47 -6.51
C GLY A 185 -22.49 14.98 -5.06
N HIS A 186 -21.78 13.91 -4.73
CA HIS A 186 -21.67 13.37 -3.36
C HIS A 186 -20.24 13.48 -2.84
N VAL A 187 -20.04 13.61 -1.53
CA VAL A 187 -18.71 13.49 -0.93
C VAL A 187 -18.17 12.05 -1.06
N PRO A 188 -16.85 11.82 -1.07
CA PRO A 188 -16.29 10.46 -1.12
C PRO A 188 -16.59 9.67 0.16
N VAL A 189 -16.61 8.34 0.06
CA VAL A 189 -16.83 7.43 1.21
C VAL A 189 -15.81 7.65 2.32
N GLY A 190 -14.54 7.85 1.96
CA GLY A 190 -13.40 7.98 2.88
C GLY A 190 -12.59 6.68 2.99
N CYS A 191 -11.26 6.80 2.93
CA CYS A 191 -10.34 5.66 2.79
C CYS A 191 -10.43 4.67 3.97
N VAL A 192 -10.62 5.20 5.19
CA VAL A 192 -10.79 4.40 6.40
C VAL A 192 -12.04 3.53 6.36
N ALA A 193 -13.16 4.08 5.91
CA ALA A 193 -14.41 3.34 5.77
C ALA A 193 -14.31 2.30 4.65
N THR A 194 -13.76 2.67 3.48
CA THR A 194 -13.55 1.74 2.36
C THR A 194 -12.61 0.59 2.74
N ALA A 195 -11.47 0.87 3.41
CA ALA A 195 -10.54 -0.16 3.86
C ALA A 195 -11.18 -1.14 4.86
N MET A 196 -11.89 -0.61 5.86
CA MET A 196 -12.65 -1.43 6.81
C MET A 196 -13.67 -2.32 6.09
N LEU A 197 -14.41 -1.75 5.13
CA LEU A 197 -15.47 -2.46 4.44
C LEU A 197 -15.01 -3.54 3.48
N GLN A 198 -13.86 -3.38 2.82
CA GLN A 198 -13.32 -4.45 1.99
C GLN A 198 -13.03 -5.71 2.81
N VAL A 199 -12.51 -5.55 4.04
CA VAL A 199 -12.34 -6.65 4.99
C VAL A 199 -13.69 -7.19 5.45
N MET A 200 -14.66 -6.33 5.76
CA MET A 200 -16.00 -6.80 6.15
C MET A 200 -16.70 -7.59 5.05
N LYS A 201 -16.54 -7.16 3.79
CA LYS A 201 -17.05 -7.84 2.60
C LYS A 201 -16.44 -9.23 2.43
N TYR A 202 -15.13 -9.39 2.71
CA TYR A 202 -14.48 -10.70 2.71
C TYR A 202 -15.18 -11.69 3.65
N TYR A 203 -15.60 -11.23 4.83
CA TYR A 203 -16.35 -12.06 5.78
C TYR A 203 -17.87 -12.11 5.52
N ASN A 204 -18.40 -11.24 4.66
CA ASN A 204 -19.83 -11.01 4.47
C ASN A 204 -20.59 -10.89 5.81
N TRP A 205 -20.05 -10.07 6.72
CA TRP A 205 -20.52 -9.96 8.10
C TRP A 205 -20.61 -8.48 8.56
N PRO A 206 -21.59 -8.11 9.40
CA PRO A 206 -22.69 -8.91 9.96
C PRO A 206 -23.98 -8.82 9.13
N LYS A 207 -24.91 -9.76 9.33
CA LYS A 207 -26.28 -9.64 8.76
C LYS A 207 -27.05 -8.45 9.36
N THR A 208 -26.88 -8.19 10.66
CA THR A 208 -27.48 -7.03 11.36
C THR A 208 -26.49 -6.40 12.32
N GLY A 209 -26.55 -5.08 12.48
CA GLY A 209 -25.67 -4.34 13.39
C GLY A 209 -26.10 -4.40 14.86
N THR A 210 -25.46 -3.59 15.70
CA THR A 210 -25.80 -3.37 17.11
C THR A 210 -25.57 -1.91 17.51
N GLY A 211 -26.23 -1.44 18.56
CA GLY A 211 -26.08 -0.06 19.02
C GLY A 211 -26.62 0.99 18.05
N SER A 212 -26.32 2.25 18.36
CA SER A 212 -26.70 3.42 17.58
C SER A 212 -25.58 4.45 17.64
N LYS A 213 -25.42 5.25 16.59
CA LYS A 213 -24.47 6.36 16.55
C LYS A 213 -25.15 7.64 16.13
N TYR A 214 -24.91 8.67 16.91
CA TYR A 214 -25.18 10.05 16.56
C TYR A 214 -23.92 10.68 16.00
N HIS A 215 -24.02 11.31 14.83
CA HIS A 215 -22.95 12.02 14.17
C HIS A 215 -23.42 13.45 13.90
N SER A 216 -22.96 14.37 14.73
CA SER A 216 -23.41 15.76 14.68
C SER A 216 -22.91 16.48 13.42
N ASN A 217 -23.66 17.50 13.00
CA ASN A 217 -23.31 18.42 11.91
C ASN A 217 -21.88 18.98 12.05
N TRP A 218 -21.49 19.33 13.28
CA TRP A 218 -20.16 19.87 13.54
C TRP A 218 -19.05 18.82 13.33
N GLN A 219 -19.32 17.55 13.63
CA GLN A 219 -18.31 16.50 13.57
C GLN A 219 -18.18 15.86 12.18
N ASN A 220 -19.19 16.01 11.32
CA ASN A 220 -19.25 15.32 10.05
C ASN A 220 -18.85 16.19 8.85
N GLY A 221 -18.40 17.43 9.07
CA GLY A 221 -18.04 18.38 8.01
C GLY A 221 -19.15 19.38 7.64
N GLY A 222 -20.27 19.41 8.36
CA GLY A 222 -21.37 20.35 8.11
C GLY A 222 -22.55 19.78 7.31
N TYR A 223 -22.71 18.45 7.28
CA TYR A 223 -23.73 17.75 6.48
C TYR A 223 -24.99 17.37 7.28
N GLY A 224 -25.37 18.20 8.26
CA GLY A 224 -26.53 18.01 9.11
C GLY A 224 -26.32 16.99 10.23
N ASN A 225 -27.30 16.86 11.12
CA ASN A 225 -27.23 15.87 12.20
C ASN A 225 -27.71 14.50 11.68
N ILE A 226 -26.87 13.47 11.84
CA ILE A 226 -27.13 12.12 11.35
C ILE A 226 -27.24 11.17 12.54
N THR A 227 -28.23 10.27 12.52
CA THR A 227 -28.32 9.16 13.49
C THR A 227 -28.55 7.87 12.74
N ILE A 228 -27.73 6.86 13.02
CA ILE A 228 -27.95 5.49 12.54
C ILE A 228 -28.12 4.57 13.75
N ASN A 229 -29.30 3.96 13.86
CA ASN A 229 -29.51 2.83 14.75
C ASN A 229 -29.14 1.54 14.02
N PHE A 230 -27.89 1.09 14.21
CA PHE A 230 -27.31 -0.10 13.59
C PHE A 230 -28.02 -1.39 14.03
N ALA A 231 -28.60 -1.45 15.24
CA ALA A 231 -29.40 -2.58 15.68
C ALA A 231 -30.67 -2.79 14.83
N ASN A 232 -31.16 -1.73 14.17
CA ASN A 232 -32.30 -1.78 13.26
C ASN A 232 -31.87 -1.92 11.79
N GLN A 233 -30.58 -2.09 11.50
CA GLN A 233 -30.08 -2.25 10.13
C GLN A 233 -29.82 -3.72 9.81
N THR A 234 -30.26 -4.12 8.61
CA THR A 234 -29.91 -5.38 7.96
C THR A 234 -29.08 -5.10 6.72
N TYR A 235 -28.04 -5.90 6.50
CA TYR A 235 -27.15 -5.82 5.34
C TYR A 235 -27.24 -7.11 4.54
N ASP A 236 -27.68 -7.01 3.28
CA ASP A 236 -27.68 -8.16 2.36
C ASP A 236 -26.34 -8.24 1.61
N TRP A 237 -25.36 -8.89 2.25
CA TRP A 237 -24.03 -9.07 1.67
C TRP A 237 -24.02 -9.84 0.34
N SER A 238 -25.06 -10.63 0.05
CA SER A 238 -25.17 -11.32 -1.23
C SER A 238 -25.55 -10.38 -2.38
N ALA A 239 -26.26 -9.29 -2.06
CA ALA A 239 -26.59 -8.23 -3.00
C ALA A 239 -25.46 -7.22 -3.19
N ILE A 240 -24.49 -7.16 -2.26
CA ILE A 240 -23.33 -6.27 -2.35
C ILE A 240 -22.24 -6.94 -3.20
N PRO A 241 -21.86 -6.38 -4.36
CA PRO A 241 -20.88 -7.02 -5.25
C PRO A 241 -19.44 -6.79 -4.78
N ASP A 242 -18.51 -7.60 -5.27
CA ASP A 242 -17.07 -7.42 -5.02
C ASP A 242 -16.50 -6.21 -5.79
N GLN A 243 -17.14 -5.85 -6.91
CA GLN A 243 -16.88 -4.66 -7.73
C GLN A 243 -18.19 -3.92 -8.01
N ALA A 244 -18.20 -2.59 -7.96
CA ALA A 244 -19.37 -1.84 -8.40
C ALA A 244 -19.56 -1.93 -9.92
N SER A 245 -20.82 -2.00 -10.35
CA SER A 245 -21.19 -1.73 -11.74
C SER A 245 -21.34 -0.22 -11.97
N THR A 246 -21.66 0.22 -13.18
CA THR A 246 -22.04 1.61 -13.45
C THR A 246 -23.40 1.99 -12.84
N TYR A 247 -24.26 1.00 -12.52
CA TYR A 247 -25.55 1.21 -11.87
C TYR A 247 -25.41 1.29 -10.35
N VAL A 248 -26.24 2.15 -9.74
CA VAL A 248 -26.33 2.28 -8.29
C VAL A 248 -26.88 0.99 -7.69
N ASN A 249 -26.12 0.42 -6.77
CA ASN A 249 -26.59 -0.64 -5.89
C ASN A 249 -26.93 -0.01 -4.53
N PRO A 250 -28.22 0.00 -4.13
CA PRO A 250 -28.63 0.63 -2.88
C PRO A 250 -28.00 0.01 -1.63
N GLU A 251 -27.78 -1.30 -1.60
CA GLU A 251 -27.15 -1.96 -0.44
C GLU A 251 -25.66 -1.61 -0.35
N LEU A 252 -24.96 -1.49 -1.49
CA LEU A 252 -23.57 -1.01 -1.54
C LEU A 252 -23.46 0.44 -1.02
N GLY A 253 -24.30 1.35 -1.53
CA GLY A 253 -24.31 2.74 -1.08
C GLY A 253 -24.63 2.87 0.40
N LYS A 254 -25.63 2.10 0.87
CA LYS A 254 -26.04 2.05 2.28
C LYS A 254 -24.90 1.61 3.20
N ILE A 255 -24.25 0.48 2.91
CA ILE A 255 -23.18 -0.01 3.78
C ILE A 255 -21.99 0.97 3.81
N ASN A 256 -21.64 1.59 2.68
CA ASN A 256 -20.57 2.59 2.59
C ASN A 256 -20.89 3.84 3.42
N TYR A 257 -22.09 4.39 3.30
CA TYR A 257 -22.53 5.52 4.12
C TYR A 257 -22.56 5.17 5.62
N HIS A 258 -23.10 4.00 5.97
CA HIS A 258 -23.17 3.52 7.35
C HIS A 258 -21.80 3.31 7.97
N ALA A 259 -20.83 2.79 7.20
CA ALA A 259 -19.45 2.66 7.64
C ALA A 259 -18.81 4.04 7.89
N GLY A 260 -19.05 5.01 7.01
CA GLY A 260 -18.63 6.40 7.22
C GLY A 260 -19.15 6.97 8.53
N VAL A 261 -20.45 6.83 8.81
CA VAL A 261 -21.02 7.21 10.12
C VAL A 261 -20.35 6.44 11.25
N ALA A 262 -20.23 5.12 11.14
CA ALA A 262 -19.66 4.24 12.17
C ALA A 262 -18.23 4.64 12.56
N VAL A 263 -17.41 5.13 11.62
CA VAL A 263 -16.05 5.60 11.92
C VAL A 263 -15.95 7.09 12.26
N SER A 264 -17.07 7.83 12.38
CA SER A 264 -17.07 9.29 12.60
C SER A 264 -16.40 10.06 11.45
N MET A 265 -16.77 9.74 10.22
CA MET A 265 -16.20 10.37 9.03
C MET A 265 -16.39 11.89 9.03
N TRP A 266 -15.28 12.63 8.94
CA TRP A 266 -15.31 14.02 8.54
C TRP A 266 -15.39 14.06 7.01
N TRP A 267 -16.59 14.25 6.47
CA TRP A 267 -16.78 14.35 5.03
C TRP A 267 -16.32 15.72 4.50
N GLY A 268 -15.92 15.74 3.24
CA GLY A 268 -15.60 16.96 2.51
C GLY A 268 -15.63 16.72 0.99
N PRO A 269 -15.82 17.77 0.18
CA PRO A 269 -16.01 17.63 -1.27
C PRO A 269 -14.77 17.10 -2.01
N GLU A 270 -13.58 17.34 -1.47
CA GLU A 270 -12.29 16.94 -2.04
C GLU A 270 -11.71 15.68 -1.38
N GLY A 271 -12.27 15.26 -0.24
CA GLY A 271 -11.75 14.15 0.55
C GLY A 271 -12.49 14.00 1.87
N SER A 272 -12.57 12.75 2.35
CA SER A 272 -13.25 12.40 3.60
C SER A 272 -12.27 11.66 4.51
N GLY A 273 -12.16 12.13 5.77
CA GLY A 273 -11.14 11.69 6.71
C GLY A 273 -11.71 11.10 8.00
N SER A 274 -11.03 10.09 8.53
CA SER A 274 -11.30 9.51 9.85
C SER A 274 -10.00 8.96 10.45
N GLY A 275 -9.96 8.75 11.77
CA GLY A 275 -8.85 8.05 12.41
C GLY A 275 -8.95 6.53 12.26
N THR A 276 -7.82 5.84 12.06
CA THR A 276 -7.78 4.36 11.99
C THR A 276 -8.26 3.70 13.28
N ASN A 277 -8.04 4.32 14.44
CA ASN A 277 -8.54 3.82 15.72
C ASN A 277 -10.07 3.73 15.78
N LYS A 278 -10.79 4.48 14.93
CA LYS A 278 -12.25 4.41 14.83
C LYS A 278 -12.75 3.13 14.18
N ILE A 279 -11.91 2.41 13.45
CA ILE A 279 -12.24 1.08 12.92
C ILE A 279 -12.47 0.10 14.06
N GLU A 280 -11.59 0.07 15.07
CA GLU A 280 -11.73 -0.83 16.23
C GLU A 280 -13.06 -0.59 16.95
N GLU A 281 -13.34 0.67 17.27
CA GLU A 281 -14.61 1.09 17.90
C GLU A 281 -15.80 0.64 17.03
N ALA A 282 -15.80 0.96 15.74
CA ALA A 282 -16.89 0.65 14.82
C ALA A 282 -17.17 -0.86 14.69
N LEU A 283 -16.10 -1.66 14.53
CA LEU A 283 -16.20 -3.10 14.37
C LEU A 283 -16.83 -3.75 15.61
N LYS A 284 -16.44 -3.31 16.81
CA LYS A 284 -16.95 -3.83 18.09
C LYS A 284 -18.37 -3.35 18.38
N ASP A 285 -18.58 -2.03 18.29
CA ASP A 285 -19.78 -1.38 18.82
C ASP A 285 -20.96 -1.42 17.86
N TYR A 286 -20.71 -1.53 16.55
CA TYR A 286 -21.77 -1.44 15.53
C TYR A 286 -21.87 -2.66 14.62
N PHE A 287 -20.75 -3.36 14.38
CA PHE A 287 -20.69 -4.45 13.41
C PHE A 287 -20.45 -5.85 14.01
N LYS A 288 -20.53 -6.00 15.34
CA LYS A 288 -20.50 -7.30 16.04
C LYS A 288 -19.25 -8.14 15.75
N TYR A 289 -18.11 -7.51 15.49
CA TYR A 289 -16.83 -8.21 15.42
C TYR A 289 -16.33 -8.53 16.83
N SER A 290 -15.35 -9.44 16.89
CA SER A 290 -14.75 -9.89 18.15
C SER A 290 -14.24 -8.71 18.99
N SER A 291 -14.41 -8.81 20.31
CA SER A 291 -13.79 -7.88 21.26
C SER A 291 -12.26 -7.89 21.21
N SER A 292 -11.66 -8.92 20.59
CA SER A 292 -10.22 -9.05 20.36
C SER A 292 -9.67 -8.18 19.21
N VAL A 293 -10.52 -7.49 18.43
CA VAL A 293 -10.04 -6.51 17.45
C VAL A 293 -9.23 -5.44 18.17
N GLN A 294 -8.11 -5.02 17.62
CA GLN A 294 -7.21 -4.06 18.25
C GLN A 294 -6.64 -3.09 17.21
N TYR A 295 -6.59 -1.82 17.58
CA TYR A 295 -5.75 -0.83 16.92
C TYR A 295 -4.37 -0.85 17.57
N VAL A 296 -3.35 -1.08 16.73
CA VAL A 296 -1.95 -1.09 17.13
C VAL A 296 -1.18 -0.05 16.32
N LYS A 297 -0.17 0.57 16.93
CA LYS A 297 0.65 1.62 16.29
C LYS A 297 2.04 1.11 16.00
N LYS A 298 2.59 1.42 14.82
CA LYS A 298 3.98 1.09 14.46
C LYS A 298 4.99 1.61 15.48
N SER A 299 4.77 2.79 16.05
CA SER A 299 5.63 3.39 17.09
C SER A 299 5.72 2.58 18.38
N SER A 300 4.83 1.61 18.58
CA SER A 300 4.84 0.70 19.73
C SER A 300 5.70 -0.55 19.52
N TYR A 301 6.31 -0.72 18.34
CA TYR A 301 7.09 -1.91 17.96
C TYR A 301 8.46 -1.54 17.41
N THR A 302 9.46 -2.35 17.78
CA THR A 302 10.88 -2.14 17.44
C THR A 302 11.24 -2.57 16.02
N ASP A 303 10.51 -3.54 15.45
CA ASP A 303 10.84 -4.08 14.13
C ASP A 303 10.22 -3.21 13.04
N THR A 304 11.05 -2.78 12.08
CA THR A 304 10.65 -2.11 10.82
C THR A 304 9.89 -3.04 9.91
#